data_AF-A0A8C4S5N1-F1
#
_entry.id   AF-A0A8C4S5N1-F1
#
_cell.length_a   1.000
_cell.length_b   1.000
_cell.length_c   1.000
_cell.angle_alpha   90.00
_cell.angle_beta   90.00
_cell.angle_gamma   90.00
#
_symmetry.space_group_name_H-M   'P 1'
#
loop_
_entity.id
_entity.type
_entity.pdbx_description
1 polymer ?
#
loop_
_entity_poly.entity_id
_entity_poly.type
_entity_poly.pdbx_seq_one_letter_code
_entity_poly.pdbx_strand_id
1 'polypeptide(L)'
;MECVVFSIDGSFAVRAGAVDVVRHWQELGYLILYITGRPDMQKQRVVSWLSQHNFPQGMIFFSDGLVHDPLRQKTIFLRNLVQECHIKISAAYGSMKDISVYSGLGLSSTQIFIVGRPSKKYQNICQFLSEGYAAHLASLEFGHRSRPKKTSARMVLRKGSFGLSAQPDFLRKRTHLRRTMSVQQPDPPATPNPKPERAQSQPESDKDHERQQVPGVWVRGASHRGDTTP
;
A
#
# COMPACT_ATOMS: atom_id res chain seq x y z
N MET A 1 2.63 20.65 19.70
CA MET A 1 3.37 20.46 18.42
C MET A 1 2.36 20.45 17.26
N GLU A 2 2.75 20.62 15.99
CA GLU A 2 1.84 20.41 14.84
C GLU A 2 2.26 19.19 13.99
N CYS A 3 1.28 18.41 13.54
CA CYS A 3 1.47 17.22 12.69
C CYS A 3 0.53 17.19 11.48
N VAL A 4 0.82 16.30 10.53
CA VAL A 4 -0.05 15.95 9.41
C VAL A 4 -0.26 14.44 9.37
N VAL A 5 -1.51 14.02 9.27
CA VAL A 5 -1.94 12.62 9.36
C VAL A 5 -2.18 12.04 7.97
N PHE A 6 -1.69 10.82 7.71
CA PHE A 6 -1.80 10.14 6.41
C PHE A 6 -2.30 8.69 6.56
N SER A 7 -3.55 8.41 6.15
CA SER A 7 -4.18 7.09 6.28
C SER A 7 -3.81 6.13 5.14
N ILE A 8 -3.03 5.10 5.46
CA ILE A 8 -2.48 4.17 4.45
C ILE A 8 -3.57 3.30 3.79
N ASP A 9 -4.58 2.88 4.57
CA ASP A 9 -5.59 1.90 4.13
C ASP A 9 -6.57 2.47 3.09
N GLY A 10 -6.53 3.79 2.86
CA GLY A 10 -7.49 4.54 2.07
C GLY A 10 -7.18 4.67 0.58
N SER A 11 -6.17 3.95 0.06
CA SER A 11 -5.51 4.22 -1.23
C SER A 11 -4.64 5.48 -1.27
N PHE A 12 -4.27 6.05 -0.10
CA PHE A 12 -3.41 7.24 -0.02
C PHE A 12 -2.09 7.03 -0.77
N ALA A 13 -1.36 5.98 -0.39
CA ALA A 13 0.03 5.84 -0.79
C ALA A 13 0.22 5.31 -2.23
N VAL A 14 -0.76 4.58 -2.76
CA VAL A 14 -0.69 3.93 -4.09
C VAL A 14 -1.07 4.85 -5.26
N ARG A 15 -1.02 6.18 -5.08
CA ARG A 15 -1.33 7.18 -6.12
C ARG A 15 -0.14 8.09 -6.39
N ALA A 16 0.04 8.45 -7.65
CA ALA A 16 1.02 9.46 -8.08
C ALA A 16 0.81 10.79 -7.35
N GLY A 17 1.90 11.50 -7.03
CA GLY A 17 1.90 12.75 -6.27
C GLY A 17 1.72 12.60 -4.76
N ALA A 18 1.30 11.43 -4.25
CA ALA A 18 1.09 11.24 -2.81
C ALA A 18 2.36 11.46 -1.99
N VAL A 19 3.48 10.90 -2.47
CA VAL A 19 4.81 11.03 -1.85
C VAL A 19 5.28 12.49 -1.78
N ASP A 20 4.97 13.27 -2.82
CA ASP A 20 5.39 14.66 -2.95
C ASP A 20 4.57 15.59 -2.03
N VAL A 21 3.27 15.32 -1.88
CA VAL A 21 2.44 15.98 -0.86
C VAL A 21 2.96 15.70 0.55
N VAL A 22 3.38 14.47 0.89
CA VAL A 22 4.00 14.22 2.21
C VAL A 22 5.32 14.99 2.36
N ARG A 23 6.16 15.01 1.29
CA ARG A 23 7.46 15.69 1.32
C ARG A 23 7.31 17.20 1.55
N HIS A 24 6.36 17.83 0.87
CA HIS A 24 6.00 19.24 1.05
C HIS A 24 5.67 19.58 2.52
N TRP A 25 4.81 18.77 3.18
CA TRP A 25 4.53 18.96 4.61
C TRP A 25 5.76 18.72 5.49
N GLN A 26 6.64 17.78 5.14
CA GLN A 26 7.89 17.52 5.88
C GLN A 26 8.85 18.71 5.78
N GLU A 27 9.03 19.26 4.59
CA GLU A 27 9.93 20.39 4.30
C GLU A 27 9.49 21.68 5.00
N LEU A 28 8.17 21.88 5.16
CA LEU A 28 7.58 22.95 5.98
C LEU A 28 7.73 22.75 7.50
N GLY A 29 8.29 21.62 7.93
CA GLY A 29 8.64 21.33 9.33
C GLY A 29 7.55 20.64 10.16
N TYR A 30 6.55 20.02 9.52
CA TYR A 30 5.50 19.27 10.20
C TYR A 30 5.94 17.87 10.62
N LEU A 31 5.41 17.39 11.75
CA LEU A 31 5.53 15.98 12.13
C LEU A 31 4.66 15.11 11.19
N ILE A 32 5.31 14.22 10.44
CA ILE A 32 4.64 13.25 9.57
C ILE A 32 4.15 12.07 10.41
N LEU A 33 2.85 11.79 10.35
CA LEU A 33 2.21 10.67 11.05
C LEU A 33 1.38 9.82 10.08
N TYR A 34 1.86 8.63 9.77
CA TYR A 34 1.10 7.63 9.05
C TYR A 34 0.20 6.83 10.01
N ILE A 35 -0.98 6.43 9.53
CA ILE A 35 -1.94 5.67 10.33
C ILE A 35 -2.54 4.53 9.50
N THR A 36 -2.54 3.30 10.03
CA THR A 36 -3.05 2.12 9.32
C THR A 36 -3.87 1.21 10.25
N GLY A 37 -4.99 0.72 9.72
CA GLY A 37 -5.82 -0.34 10.27
C GLY A 37 -5.34 -1.74 9.88
N ARG A 38 -4.03 -1.91 9.62
CA ARG A 38 -3.36 -3.21 9.50
C ARG A 38 -2.75 -3.59 10.85
N PRO A 39 -2.81 -4.86 11.27
CA PRO A 39 -2.19 -5.31 12.52
C PRO A 39 -0.68 -5.09 12.50
N ASP A 40 -0.04 -4.85 13.66
CA ASP A 40 1.42 -4.65 13.78
C ASP A 40 2.24 -5.82 13.20
N MET A 41 1.67 -7.03 13.12
CA MET A 41 2.27 -8.17 12.38
C MET A 41 2.59 -7.86 10.90
N GLN A 42 1.93 -6.87 10.28
CA GLN A 42 2.20 -6.41 8.90
C GLN A 42 3.21 -5.24 8.83
N LYS A 43 3.75 -4.79 9.96
CA LYS A 43 4.62 -3.59 10.08
C LYS A 43 5.83 -3.61 9.17
N GLN A 44 6.57 -4.72 9.13
CA GLN A 44 7.73 -4.83 8.23
C GLN A 44 7.34 -4.67 6.76
N ARG A 45 6.17 -5.19 6.35
CA ARG A 45 5.65 -5.02 4.99
C ARG A 45 5.28 -3.56 4.71
N VAL A 46 4.64 -2.87 5.65
CA VAL A 46 4.22 -1.46 5.49
C VAL A 46 5.43 -0.51 5.51
N VAL A 47 6.38 -0.71 6.44
CA VAL A 47 7.62 0.08 6.55
C VAL A 47 8.50 -0.11 5.31
N SER A 48 8.70 -1.36 4.88
CA SER A 48 9.46 -1.66 3.66
C SER A 48 8.81 -1.04 2.43
N TRP A 49 7.49 -1.17 2.27
CA TRP A 49 6.76 -0.57 1.16
C TRP A 49 6.87 0.97 1.14
N LEU A 50 6.70 1.65 2.29
CA LEU A 50 6.89 3.10 2.39
C LEU A 50 8.31 3.52 1.97
N SER A 51 9.32 2.79 2.44
CA SER A 51 10.72 3.06 2.09
C SER A 51 11.03 2.81 0.62
N GLN A 52 10.48 1.74 0.02
CA GLN A 52 10.63 1.40 -1.39
C GLN A 52 10.01 2.45 -2.32
N HIS A 53 8.87 3.03 -1.92
CA HIS A 53 8.20 4.12 -2.64
C HIS A 53 8.66 5.53 -2.20
N ASN A 54 9.85 5.62 -1.58
CA ASN A 54 10.52 6.87 -1.17
C ASN A 54 9.67 7.81 -0.29
N PHE A 55 8.75 7.27 0.50
CA PHE A 55 7.95 8.08 1.42
C PHE A 55 8.81 8.70 2.54
N PRO A 56 8.59 9.99 2.87
CA PRO A 56 9.25 10.66 3.99
C PRO A 56 9.18 9.88 5.30
N GLN A 57 10.26 9.87 6.07
CA GLN A 57 10.25 9.25 7.40
C GLN A 57 9.31 10.02 8.34
N GLY A 58 8.51 9.25 9.08
CA GLY A 58 7.51 9.73 10.03
C GLY A 58 7.14 8.65 11.03
N MET A 59 6.30 8.97 12.01
CA MET A 59 5.75 7.98 12.91
C MET A 59 4.69 7.15 12.19
N ILE A 60 4.51 5.88 12.56
CA ILE A 60 3.50 5.00 11.98
C ILE A 60 2.72 4.33 13.10
N PHE A 61 1.41 4.58 13.17
CA PHE A 61 0.50 3.84 14.05
C PHE A 61 -0.12 2.65 13.30
N PHE A 62 -0.06 1.48 13.94
CA PHE A 62 -0.74 0.26 13.53
C PHE A 62 -1.88 -0.03 14.50
N SER A 63 -3.02 -0.48 13.97
CA SER A 63 -4.06 -1.11 14.78
C SER A 63 -3.51 -2.33 15.55
N ASP A 64 -3.94 -2.53 16.78
CA ASP A 64 -3.78 -3.83 17.44
C ASP A 64 -4.77 -4.82 16.80
N GLY A 65 -4.22 -5.92 16.30
CA GLY A 65 -4.94 -6.95 15.55
C GLY A 65 -5.92 -7.79 16.38
N LEU A 66 -5.90 -7.65 17.72
CA LEU A 66 -6.83 -8.34 18.62
C LEU A 66 -8.21 -7.68 18.69
N VAL A 67 -8.40 -6.47 18.13
CA VAL A 67 -9.68 -5.74 18.18
C VAL A 67 -10.29 -5.60 16.79
N HIS A 68 -11.56 -5.99 16.66
CA HIS A 68 -12.30 -5.99 15.39
C HIS A 68 -12.80 -4.61 14.92
N ASP A 69 -12.30 -3.49 15.46
CA ASP A 69 -12.60 -2.13 14.99
C ASP A 69 -11.35 -1.24 14.89
N PRO A 70 -10.65 -1.28 13.74
CA PRO A 70 -9.51 -0.41 13.48
C PRO A 70 -9.87 1.08 13.41
N LEU A 71 -11.10 1.46 13.03
CA LEU A 71 -11.48 2.89 12.91
C LEU A 71 -11.67 3.52 14.30
N ARG A 72 -12.25 2.79 15.25
CA ARG A 72 -12.28 3.19 16.67
C ARG A 72 -10.88 3.28 17.25
N GLN A 73 -9.98 2.34 16.96
CA GLN A 73 -8.58 2.45 17.39
C GLN A 73 -7.88 3.69 16.81
N LYS A 74 -8.04 3.99 15.51
CA LYS A 74 -7.53 5.25 14.92
C LYS A 74 -8.08 6.48 15.66
N THR A 75 -9.37 6.47 15.98
CA THR A 75 -10.05 7.56 16.69
C THR A 75 -9.49 7.75 18.09
N ILE A 76 -9.28 6.66 18.85
CA ILE A 76 -8.69 6.70 20.20
C ILE A 76 -7.24 7.21 20.12
N PHE A 77 -6.41 6.65 19.24
CA PHE A 77 -5.01 7.07 19.12
C PHE A 77 -4.87 8.55 18.75
N LEU A 78 -5.59 9.03 17.73
CA LEU A 78 -5.54 10.43 17.32
C LEU A 78 -6.17 11.36 18.37
N ARG A 79 -7.16 10.89 19.14
CA ARG A 79 -7.72 11.63 20.28
C ARG A 79 -6.67 11.83 21.36
N ASN A 80 -6.01 10.76 21.80
CA ASN A 80 -4.97 10.83 22.82
C ASN A 80 -3.78 11.69 22.35
N LEU A 81 -3.43 11.64 21.06
CA LEU A 81 -2.40 12.49 20.44
C LEU A 81 -2.73 14.00 20.55
N VAL A 82 -4.00 14.37 20.40
CA VAL A 82 -4.47 15.75 20.52
C VAL A 82 -4.65 16.17 21.99
N GLN A 83 -5.27 15.32 22.81
CA GLN A 83 -5.64 15.62 24.19
C GLN A 83 -4.45 15.48 25.16
N GLU A 84 -3.81 14.31 25.20
CA GLU A 84 -2.74 14.01 26.17
C GLU A 84 -1.36 14.53 25.71
N CYS A 85 -1.05 14.42 24.41
CA CYS A 85 0.26 14.84 23.88
C CYS A 85 0.29 16.30 23.39
N HIS A 86 -0.85 17.00 23.40
CA HIS A 86 -1.01 18.37 22.90
C HIS A 86 -0.43 18.58 21.47
N ILE A 87 -0.63 17.60 20.59
CA ILE A 87 -0.24 17.66 19.18
C ILE A 87 -1.45 18.03 18.35
N LYS A 88 -1.43 19.23 17.77
CA LYS A 88 -2.45 19.72 16.85
C LYS A 88 -2.28 19.05 15.48
N ILE A 89 -3.36 18.47 14.97
CA ILE A 89 -3.44 17.98 13.59
C ILE A 89 -3.76 19.18 12.68
N SER A 90 -2.82 19.57 11.82
CA SER A 90 -3.01 20.72 10.91
C SER A 90 -3.59 20.29 9.55
N ALA A 91 -3.37 19.05 9.13
CA ALA A 91 -4.08 18.42 8.02
C ALA A 91 -4.19 16.89 8.21
N ALA A 92 -5.21 16.28 7.63
CA ALA A 92 -5.50 14.86 7.70
C ALA A 92 -5.93 14.33 6.32
N TYR A 93 -5.21 13.33 5.81
CA TYR A 93 -5.39 12.75 4.48
C TYR A 93 -5.86 11.30 4.57
N GLY A 94 -6.90 10.94 3.83
CA GLY A 94 -7.38 9.56 3.83
C GLY A 94 -8.48 9.28 2.81
N SER A 95 -9.32 8.30 3.13
CA SER A 95 -10.45 7.85 2.33
C SER A 95 -11.79 8.16 2.97
N MET A 96 -12.88 7.87 2.27
CA MET A 96 -14.24 7.96 2.82
C MET A 96 -14.45 7.19 4.13
N LYS A 97 -13.63 6.15 4.43
CA LYS A 97 -13.66 5.41 5.71
C LYS A 97 -13.12 6.24 6.88
N ASP A 98 -12.21 7.16 6.60
CA ASP A 98 -11.49 7.94 7.62
C ASP A 98 -12.21 9.26 7.96
N ILE A 99 -13.24 9.66 7.20
CA ILE A 99 -14.00 10.90 7.42
C ILE A 99 -14.55 10.98 8.84
N SER A 100 -15.23 9.94 9.31
CA SER A 100 -15.85 9.91 10.65
C SER A 100 -14.82 9.95 11.77
N VAL A 101 -13.62 9.38 11.55
CA VAL A 101 -12.47 9.50 12.46
C VAL A 101 -12.07 10.96 12.59
N TYR A 102 -11.87 11.66 11.46
CA TYR A 102 -11.39 13.04 11.44
C TYR A 102 -12.45 14.05 11.90
N SER A 103 -13.71 13.92 11.48
CA SER A 103 -14.79 14.79 11.94
C SER A 103 -15.14 14.53 13.42
N GLY A 104 -15.03 13.29 13.89
CA GLY A 104 -15.20 12.91 15.31
C GLY A 104 -14.09 13.38 16.24
N LEU A 105 -13.03 13.98 15.68
CA LEU A 105 -11.95 14.70 16.40
C LEU A 105 -12.11 16.23 16.31
N GLY A 106 -13.17 16.73 15.68
CA GLY A 106 -13.41 18.17 15.51
C GLY A 106 -12.55 18.87 14.46
N LEU A 107 -11.90 18.12 13.56
CA LEU A 107 -11.12 18.72 12.46
C LEU A 107 -12.07 19.39 11.45
N SER A 108 -11.73 20.61 11.02
CA SER A 108 -12.55 21.34 10.05
C SER A 108 -12.44 20.76 8.65
N SER A 109 -13.43 21.01 7.80
CA SER A 109 -13.44 20.55 6.40
C SER A 109 -12.26 21.07 5.57
N THR A 110 -11.63 22.17 5.99
CA THR A 110 -10.39 22.71 5.37
C THR A 110 -9.12 21.96 5.73
N GLN A 111 -9.18 21.04 6.69
CA GLN A 111 -8.07 20.20 7.15
C GLN A 111 -8.23 18.73 6.73
N ILE A 112 -9.44 18.31 6.34
CA ILE A 112 -9.76 16.92 5.99
C ILE A 112 -9.74 16.77 4.46
N PHE A 113 -8.75 16.02 3.95
CA PHE A 113 -8.51 15.81 2.52
C PHE A 113 -8.77 14.36 2.13
N ILE A 114 -9.81 14.13 1.33
CA ILE A 114 -10.32 12.79 1.03
C ILE A 114 -10.10 12.42 -0.43
N VAL A 115 -9.47 11.27 -0.62
CA VAL A 115 -9.33 10.64 -1.93
C VAL A 115 -10.55 9.76 -2.22
N GLY A 116 -11.18 10.01 -3.37
CA GLY A 116 -12.37 9.31 -3.84
C GLY A 116 -13.17 10.15 -4.82
N ARG A 117 -14.34 9.65 -5.26
CA ARG A 117 -15.34 10.48 -5.94
C ARG A 117 -16.04 11.37 -4.90
N PRO A 118 -16.31 12.65 -5.19
CA PRO A 118 -17.11 13.51 -4.32
C PRO A 118 -18.49 12.90 -4.01
N SER A 119 -18.98 13.15 -2.79
CA SER A 119 -20.30 12.71 -2.35
C SER A 119 -21.02 13.83 -1.62
N LYS A 120 -22.27 14.10 -2.00
CA LYS A 120 -23.13 15.16 -1.42
C LYS A 120 -23.22 15.07 0.11
N LYS A 121 -23.19 13.86 0.67
CA LYS A 121 -23.20 13.60 2.13
C LYS A 121 -22.04 14.24 2.89
N TYR A 122 -20.89 14.45 2.23
CA TYR A 122 -19.64 14.87 2.86
C TYR A 122 -19.10 16.21 2.33
N GLN A 123 -19.84 16.88 1.43
CA GLN A 123 -19.42 18.11 0.74
C GLN A 123 -18.97 19.24 1.69
N ASN A 124 -19.63 19.39 2.85
CA ASN A 124 -19.31 20.41 3.84
C ASN A 124 -18.38 19.89 4.96
N ILE A 125 -18.01 18.60 4.93
CA ILE A 125 -17.26 17.90 5.99
C ILE A 125 -15.79 17.69 5.58
N CYS A 126 -15.48 17.60 4.28
CA CYS A 126 -14.12 17.40 3.79
C CYS A 126 -13.92 17.93 2.36
N GLN A 127 -12.69 18.27 2.02
CA GLN A 127 -12.28 18.56 0.64
C GLN A 127 -11.94 17.26 -0.09
N PHE A 128 -12.57 17.03 -1.25
CA PHE A 128 -12.30 15.87 -2.09
C PHE A 128 -11.16 16.17 -3.08
N LEU A 129 -10.16 15.29 -3.13
CA LEU A 129 -9.04 15.36 -4.05
C LEU A 129 -9.38 14.67 -5.39
N SER A 130 -10.39 15.20 -6.10
CA SER A 130 -10.88 14.67 -7.39
C SER A 130 -9.75 14.56 -8.42
N GLU A 131 -8.99 15.65 -8.58
CA GLU A 131 -7.88 15.78 -9.53
C GLU A 131 -6.57 15.13 -9.03
N GLY A 132 -6.64 14.36 -7.93
CA GLY A 132 -5.50 13.68 -7.33
C GLY A 132 -4.51 14.61 -6.62
N TYR A 133 -3.34 14.05 -6.28
CA TYR A 133 -2.37 14.73 -5.41
C TYR A 133 -1.53 15.80 -6.11
N ALA A 134 -1.29 15.71 -7.42
CA ALA A 134 -0.49 16.69 -8.15
C ALA A 134 -1.18 18.07 -8.20
N ALA A 135 -2.46 18.11 -8.56
CA ALA A 135 -3.26 19.34 -8.53
C ALA A 135 -3.44 19.87 -7.09
N HIS A 136 -3.54 18.97 -6.11
CA HIS A 136 -3.58 19.35 -4.69
C HIS A 136 -2.26 19.98 -4.21
N LEU A 137 -1.11 19.44 -4.62
CA LEU A 137 0.20 19.99 -4.27
C LEU A 137 0.35 21.44 -4.77
N ALA A 138 0.05 21.70 -6.04
CA ALA A 138 0.05 23.05 -6.60
C ALA A 138 -0.90 24.02 -5.84
N SER A 139 -2.04 23.52 -5.35
CA SER A 139 -2.98 24.28 -4.51
C SER A 139 -2.43 24.59 -3.11
N LEU A 140 -1.64 23.68 -2.51
CA LEU A 140 -0.94 23.92 -1.24
C LEU A 140 0.17 24.97 -1.39
N GLU A 141 0.98 24.83 -2.44
CA GLU A 141 2.09 25.73 -2.78
C GLU A 141 1.59 27.16 -3.07
N PHE A 142 0.64 27.30 -4.00
CA PHE A 142 0.12 28.62 -4.43
C PHE A 142 -0.80 29.26 -3.38
N GLY A 143 -1.63 28.47 -2.69
CA GLY A 143 -2.73 28.99 -1.87
C GLY A 143 -2.32 29.54 -0.50
N HIS A 144 -1.03 29.55 -0.13
CA HIS A 144 -0.53 29.88 1.22
C HIS A 144 -1.19 29.07 2.37
N ARG A 145 -1.87 27.95 2.04
CA ARG A 145 -2.61 27.10 2.97
C ARG A 145 -1.69 26.25 3.85
N SER A 146 -0.58 25.80 3.28
CA SER A 146 0.52 25.16 3.99
C SER A 146 1.58 26.22 4.31
N ARG A 147 1.61 26.71 5.54
CA ARG A 147 2.57 27.75 5.98
C ARG A 147 3.81 27.09 6.63
N PRO A 148 5.03 27.62 6.42
CA PRO A 148 6.19 27.16 7.16
C PRO A 148 5.97 27.30 8.68
N LYS A 149 6.34 26.27 9.44
CA LYS A 149 6.26 26.28 10.89
C LYS A 149 7.17 27.38 11.46
N LYS A 150 6.58 28.47 11.98
CA LYS A 150 7.28 29.70 12.41
C LYS A 150 8.46 29.49 13.38
N THR A 151 8.51 28.38 14.11
CA THR A 151 9.66 27.99 14.94
C THR A 151 9.98 26.51 14.77
N SER A 152 11.03 26.20 14.01
CA SER A 152 11.67 24.88 14.07
C SER A 152 13.08 24.91 13.50
N ALA A 153 14.07 24.50 14.28
CA ALA A 153 15.20 23.79 13.69
C ALA A 153 14.64 22.57 12.93
N ARG A 154 15.24 22.21 11.78
CA ARG A 154 14.83 21.03 11.02
C ARG A 154 14.97 19.80 11.91
N MET A 155 13.88 19.09 12.18
CA MET A 155 13.93 17.79 12.86
C MET A 155 14.48 16.73 11.89
N VAL A 156 15.79 16.77 11.67
CA VAL A 156 16.50 15.79 10.85
C VAL A 156 16.56 14.48 11.62
N LEU A 157 15.55 13.63 11.43
CA LEU A 157 15.62 12.22 11.79
C LEU A 157 16.84 11.63 11.08
N ARG A 158 17.86 11.22 11.85
CA ARG A 158 19.07 10.65 11.26
C ARG A 158 18.73 9.36 10.52
N LYS A 159 19.30 9.20 9.33
CA LYS A 159 19.16 8.05 8.44
C LYS A 159 19.73 6.78 9.10
N GLY A 160 18.95 6.15 9.98
CA GLY A 160 19.35 4.96 10.75
C GLY A 160 18.43 4.58 11.93
N SER A 161 17.53 5.45 12.39
CA SER A 161 16.73 5.20 13.62
C SER A 161 15.60 4.16 13.51
N PHE A 162 15.49 3.41 12.41
CA PHE A 162 14.67 2.20 12.33
C PHE A 162 15.59 0.99 12.38
N GLY A 163 15.45 0.15 13.41
CA GLY A 163 16.30 -1.00 13.70
C GLY A 163 16.17 -2.18 12.73
N LEU A 164 16.29 -1.91 11.43
CA LEU A 164 16.58 -2.94 10.44
C LEU A 164 18.05 -3.34 10.64
N SER A 165 18.30 -4.58 11.07
CA SER A 165 19.65 -5.13 10.99
C SER A 165 20.11 -5.10 9.54
N ALA A 166 21.33 -4.63 9.31
CA ALA A 166 21.95 -4.76 7.99
C ALA A 166 22.04 -6.26 7.66
N GLN A 167 21.50 -6.66 6.51
CA GLN A 167 21.72 -8.00 5.98
C GLN A 167 23.23 -8.20 5.81
N PRO A 168 23.84 -9.27 6.34
CA PRO A 168 25.25 -9.52 6.15
C PRO A 168 25.51 -9.92 4.70
N ASP A 169 26.38 -9.17 4.00
CA ASP A 169 26.74 -9.36 2.58
C ASP A 169 27.55 -10.65 2.34
N PHE A 170 26.92 -11.81 2.51
CA PHE A 170 27.54 -13.09 2.20
C PHE A 170 27.62 -13.33 0.69
N LEU A 171 28.84 -13.08 0.17
CA LEU A 171 29.43 -13.75 -0.99
C LEU A 171 28.88 -13.39 -2.39
N ARG A 172 28.95 -12.10 -2.77
CA ARG A 172 28.92 -11.70 -4.20
C ARG A 172 30.33 -11.43 -4.78
N LYS A 173 31.17 -12.47 -4.79
CA LYS A 173 32.50 -12.54 -5.44
C LYS A 173 32.72 -13.96 -5.98
N ARG A 174 33.34 -14.19 -7.14
CA ARG A 174 33.72 -13.28 -8.26
C ARG A 174 33.97 -14.16 -9.50
N THR A 175 33.49 -13.75 -10.67
CA THR A 175 33.81 -14.45 -11.93
C THR A 175 35.29 -14.29 -12.30
N HIS A 176 35.98 -15.41 -12.50
CA HIS A 176 37.31 -15.45 -13.11
C HIS A 176 37.37 -16.61 -14.11
N LEU A 177 37.87 -16.34 -15.31
CA LEU A 177 37.99 -17.34 -16.39
C LEU A 177 39.24 -18.21 -16.21
N ARG A 178 39.15 -19.40 -16.82
CA ARG A 178 40.24 -20.28 -17.31
C ARG A 178 41.68 -19.84 -17.01
N ARG A 179 42.45 -20.75 -16.40
CA ARG A 179 43.85 -20.98 -16.79
C ARG A 179 44.15 -22.48 -16.78
N THR A 180 44.79 -22.95 -17.84
CA THR A 180 45.20 -24.35 -18.03
C THR A 180 46.59 -24.57 -17.46
N MET A 181 46.80 -25.71 -16.78
CA MET A 181 48.12 -26.28 -16.51
C MET A 181 48.05 -27.79 -16.74
N SER A 182 49.14 -28.38 -17.21
CA SER A 182 49.27 -29.82 -17.50
C SER A 182 50.45 -30.39 -16.69
N VAL A 183 50.25 -31.56 -16.09
CA VAL A 183 51.27 -32.38 -15.43
C VAL A 183 50.93 -33.86 -15.76
N GLN A 184 51.94 -34.72 -15.78
CA GLN A 184 51.87 -36.08 -16.35
C GLN A 184 51.25 -37.14 -15.40
N GLN A 185 50.96 -38.33 -15.95
CA GLN A 185 50.34 -39.48 -15.29
C GLN A 185 51.32 -40.25 -14.35
N PRO A 186 50.85 -41.25 -13.58
CA PRO A 186 50.62 -42.60 -14.15
C PRO A 186 49.27 -43.27 -13.78
N ASP A 187 48.85 -44.23 -14.61
CA ASP A 187 47.68 -45.11 -14.46
C ASP A 187 48.12 -46.54 -14.00
N PRO A 188 47.21 -47.54 -13.83
CA PRO A 188 46.02 -47.61 -12.96
C PRO A 188 46.10 -48.87 -12.03
N PRO A 189 45.01 -49.32 -11.38
CA PRO A 189 44.15 -50.33 -12.03
C PRO A 189 42.63 -50.12 -11.83
N ALA A 190 41.82 -50.93 -12.51
CA ALA A 190 40.40 -50.66 -12.76
C ALA A 190 39.40 -51.34 -11.80
N THR A 191 38.24 -50.70 -11.62
CA THR A 191 36.92 -51.34 -11.41
C THR A 191 35.83 -50.53 -12.15
N PRO A 192 34.74 -51.16 -12.63
CA PRO A 192 33.80 -50.53 -13.55
C PRO A 192 32.70 -49.70 -12.86
N ASN A 193 32.21 -48.68 -13.59
CA ASN A 193 31.13 -47.78 -13.18
C ASN A 193 29.89 -47.99 -14.08
N PRO A 194 28.67 -48.19 -13.52
CA PRO A 194 27.42 -48.11 -14.28
C PRO A 194 26.79 -46.70 -14.21
N LYS A 195 26.16 -46.27 -15.32
CA LYS A 195 25.47 -44.96 -15.42
C LYS A 195 24.19 -44.91 -14.55
N PRO A 196 23.75 -43.72 -14.13
CA PRO A 196 22.33 -43.49 -13.87
C PRO A 196 21.56 -43.53 -15.20
N GLU A 197 20.54 -44.37 -15.29
CA GLU A 197 19.68 -44.46 -16.49
C GLU A 197 18.57 -43.40 -16.48
N ARG A 198 18.19 -42.94 -17.69
CA ARG A 198 17.23 -41.85 -17.91
C ARG A 198 15.92 -42.41 -18.45
N ALA A 199 14.95 -42.65 -17.58
CA ALA A 199 13.61 -43.05 -17.98
C ALA A 199 12.82 -41.85 -18.58
N GLN A 200 12.44 -41.95 -19.85
CA GLN A 200 11.39 -41.16 -20.48
C GLN A 200 10.36 -42.13 -21.06
N SER A 201 9.10 -42.08 -20.59
CA SER A 201 8.03 -42.94 -21.12
C SER A 201 6.63 -42.35 -20.94
N GLN A 202 6.16 -41.71 -22.01
CA GLN A 202 4.77 -41.52 -22.44
C GLN A 202 4.79 -41.55 -23.98
N PRO A 203 3.66 -41.73 -24.70
CA PRO A 203 2.27 -41.87 -24.24
C PRO A 203 1.93 -43.39 -24.10
N GLU A 204 0.79 -44.02 -24.44
CA GLU A 204 -0.46 -43.61 -25.09
C GLU A 204 -1.59 -44.64 -24.84
N SER A 205 -2.86 -44.22 -24.91
CA SER A 205 -4.02 -45.08 -25.24
C SER A 205 -5.27 -44.23 -25.50
N ASP A 206 -5.79 -44.33 -26.71
CA ASP A 206 -7.03 -43.73 -27.18
C ASP A 206 -8.15 -44.79 -27.22
N LYS A 207 -9.40 -44.41 -26.87
CA LYS A 207 -10.64 -45.17 -27.09
C LYS A 207 -11.90 -44.30 -27.01
N ASP A 208 -12.43 -43.93 -28.18
CA ASP A 208 -13.84 -43.59 -28.37
C ASP A 208 -14.80 -44.68 -27.84
N HIS A 209 -16.03 -44.27 -27.50
CA HIS A 209 -17.26 -45.06 -27.71
C HIS A 209 -18.47 -44.10 -27.84
N GLU A 210 -19.19 -44.17 -28.96
CA GLU A 210 -20.39 -43.35 -29.21
C GLU A 210 -21.59 -43.71 -28.31
N ARG A 211 -22.42 -42.69 -28.04
CA ARG A 211 -23.88 -42.81 -28.22
C ARG A 211 -24.55 -41.45 -28.49
N GLN A 212 -25.24 -41.38 -29.63
CA GLN A 212 -26.17 -40.32 -30.03
C GLN A 212 -27.52 -40.51 -29.26
N GLN A 213 -28.58 -39.68 -29.30
CA GLN A 213 -29.03 -38.49 -30.07
C GLN A 213 -30.08 -37.76 -29.15
N VAL A 214 -30.86 -36.69 -29.38
CA VAL A 214 -31.40 -35.87 -30.51
C VAL A 214 -31.62 -34.41 -29.98
N PRO A 215 -31.50 -33.33 -30.78
CA PRO A 215 -31.67 -31.95 -30.30
C PRO A 215 -33.14 -31.44 -30.23
N GLY A 216 -33.41 -30.48 -29.33
CA GLY A 216 -34.70 -29.79 -29.18
C GLY A 216 -34.66 -28.30 -29.58
N VAL A 217 -35.73 -27.81 -30.23
CA VAL A 217 -35.77 -26.50 -30.91
C VAL A 217 -36.51 -25.43 -30.08
N TRP A 218 -36.01 -24.19 -30.08
CA TRP A 218 -36.66 -23.03 -29.49
C TRP A 218 -37.66 -22.36 -30.45
N VAL A 219 -38.97 -22.41 -30.14
CA VAL A 219 -40.00 -21.60 -30.83
C VAL A 219 -40.95 -20.94 -29.83
N ARG A 220 -41.40 -19.73 -30.23
CA ARG A 220 -42.29 -18.77 -29.55
C ARG A 220 -43.49 -19.36 -28.82
N GLY A 221 -43.80 -18.76 -27.67
CA GLY A 221 -45.17 -18.54 -27.20
C GLY A 221 -45.38 -17.03 -26.97
N ALA A 222 -46.40 -16.45 -27.61
CA ALA A 222 -46.78 -15.04 -27.42
C ALA A 222 -48.30 -14.92 -27.48
N SER A 223 -48.91 -14.16 -26.56
CA SER A 223 -50.34 -13.85 -26.61
C SER A 223 -50.65 -12.43 -26.16
N HIS A 224 -51.54 -11.79 -26.92
CA HIS A 224 -52.35 -10.62 -26.58
C HIS A 224 -53.46 -11.01 -25.56
N ARG A 225 -54.31 -10.14 -24.99
CA ARG A 225 -54.54 -8.67 -24.86
C ARG A 225 -55.48 -8.51 -23.63
N GLY A 226 -55.80 -7.34 -23.07
CA GLY A 226 -55.50 -5.93 -23.39
C GLY A 226 -56.30 -5.01 -22.44
N ASP A 227 -56.23 -3.69 -22.65
CA ASP A 227 -56.88 -2.68 -21.78
C ASP A 227 -58.42 -2.65 -21.82
N THR A 228 -59.01 -2.17 -20.72
CA THR A 228 -60.31 -1.48 -20.72
C THR A 228 -60.28 -0.25 -19.80
N THR A 229 -60.59 0.89 -20.38
CA THR A 229 -60.94 2.21 -19.78
C THR A 229 -61.91 2.86 -20.79
N PRO A 230 -62.69 3.92 -20.47
CA PRO A 230 -62.54 4.90 -19.38
C PRO A 230 -63.02 4.44 -18.00
#